data_AF-A0A4Q3T5G6-F1
#
_entry.id   AF-A0A4Q3T5G6-F1
#
_cell.length_a   1.000
_cell.length_b   1.000
_cell.length_c   1.000
_cell.angle_alpha   90.00
_cell.angle_beta   90.00
_cell.angle_gamma   90.00
#
_symmetry.space_group_name_H-M   'P 1'
#
loop_
_entity.id
_entity.type
_entity.pdbx_description
1 polymer ?
#
loop_
_entity_poly.entity_id
_entity_poly.type
_entity_poly.pdbx_seq_one_letter_code
_entity_poly.pdbx_strand_id
1 'polypeptide(L)' 'VVHIAVWNADGTASVTYRGANWTAIPRPGAPQSPGPHRVSELVGSRLLVDPL' A
#
# COMPACT_ATOMS: atom_id res chain seq x y z
N VAL A 1 2.43 -7.79 6.26
CA VAL A 1 2.80 -6.36 6.43
C VAL A 1 3.75 -6.01 5.30
N VAL A 2 3.62 -4.83 4.74
CA VAL A 2 4.49 -4.23 3.72
C VAL A 2 5.03 -2.92 4.26
N HIS A 3 6.22 -2.52 3.85
CA HIS A 3 6.76 -1.21 4.22
C HIS A 3 6.57 -0.25 3.06
N ILE A 4 5.91 0.88 3.32
CA ILE A 4 5.73 1.96 2.34
C ILE A 4 6.77 3.03 2.65
N ALA A 5 7.73 3.19 1.75
CA ALA A 5 8.76 4.21 1.88
C ALA A 5 8.24 5.60 1.49
N VAL A 6 7.42 5.67 0.45
CA VAL A 6 6.89 6.92 -0.10
C VAL A 6 5.54 6.68 -0.77
N TRP A 7 4.65 7.64 -0.63
CA TRP A 7 3.43 7.73 -1.42
C TRP A 7 3.68 8.65 -2.62
N ASN A 8 3.27 8.19 -3.79
CA ASN A 8 3.26 8.96 -5.02
C ASN A 8 2.22 10.08 -4.95
N ALA A 9 2.37 11.11 -5.79
CA ALA A 9 1.42 12.22 -5.86
C ALA A 9 0.01 11.81 -6.33
N ASP A 10 -0.12 10.63 -6.95
CA ASP A 10 -1.40 10.04 -7.33
C ASP A 10 -2.11 9.31 -6.16
N GLY A 11 -1.45 9.23 -5.00
CA GLY A 11 -1.96 8.57 -3.81
C GLY A 11 -1.71 7.06 -3.73
N THR A 12 -0.81 6.52 -4.55
CA THR A 12 -0.40 5.10 -4.53
C THR A 12 1.03 4.92 -4.03
N ALA A 13 1.45 3.69 -3.73
CA ALA A 13 2.83 3.38 -3.36
C ALA A 13 3.30 2.08 -4.04
N SER A 14 4.58 1.99 -4.39
CA SER A 14 5.15 0.75 -4.91
C SER A 14 5.76 -0.06 -3.77
N VAL A 15 5.31 -1.30 -3.59
CA VAL A 15 5.77 -2.20 -2.53
C VAL A 15 6.13 -3.58 -3.08
N THR A 16 7.07 -4.25 -2.44
CA THR A 16 7.35 -5.66 -2.74
C THR A 16 6.50 -6.53 -1.83
N TYR A 17 5.63 -7.35 -2.41
CA TYR A 17 4.76 -8.26 -1.67
C TYR A 17 4.73 -9.62 -2.38
N ARG A 18 4.97 -10.69 -1.61
CA ARG A 18 5.03 -12.08 -2.11
C ARG A 18 6.01 -12.28 -3.29
N GLY A 19 7.15 -11.58 -3.25
CA GLY A 19 8.20 -11.72 -4.27
C GLY A 19 7.96 -10.97 -5.58
N ALA A 20 6.89 -10.18 -5.69
CA ALA A 20 6.62 -9.31 -6.83
C ALA A 20 6.43 -7.85 -6.39
N ASN A 21 6.59 -6.92 -7.33
CA ASN A 21 6.25 -5.52 -7.10
C ASN A 21 4.75 -5.33 -7.30
N TRP A 22 4.11 -4.65 -6.36
CA TRP A 22 2.69 -4.36 -6.34
C TRP A 22 2.45 -2.88 -6.09
N THR A 23 1.37 -2.36 -6.67
CA THR A 23 0.86 -1.03 -6.34
C THR A 23 -0.02 -1.13 -5.10
N ALA A 24 0.43 -0.55 -4.00
CA ALA A 24 -0.35 -0.34 -2.79
C ALA A 24 -1.24 0.91 -2.92
N ILE A 25 -2.48 0.80 -2.45
CA ILE A 25 -3.44 1.89 -2.36
C ILE A 25 -3.94 1.95 -0.91
N PRO A 26 -4.09 3.15 -0.32
CA PRO A 26 -4.61 3.27 1.03
C PRO A 26 -6.10 2.92 1.02
N ARG A 27 -6.62 2.43 2.15
CA ARG A 27 -8.07 2.35 2.34
C ARG A 27 -8.69 3.75 2.13
N PRO A 28 -9.84 3.86 1.44
CA PRO A 28 -10.55 5.13 1.31
C PRO A 28 -10.80 5.77 2.69
N GLY A 29 -10.31 6.99 2.88
CA GLY A 29 -10.39 7.72 4.15
C GLY A 29 -9.21 7.50 5.11
N ALA A 30 -8.26 6.61 4.80
CA ALA A 30 -7.05 6.43 5.59
C ALA A 30 -5.94 7.44 5.18
N PRO A 31 -5.12 7.90 6.14
CA PRO A 31 -3.99 8.77 5.84
C PRO A 31 -2.89 8.02 5.08
N GLN A 32 -2.31 8.67 4.08
CA GLN A 32 -1.15 8.20 3.31
C GLN A 32 0.15 8.51 4.07
N SER A 33 0.40 7.84 5.20
CA SER A 33 1.67 7.99 5.91
C SER A 33 2.70 6.97 5.41
N PRO A 34 3.99 7.31 5.34
CA PRO A 34 5.05 6.32 5.20
C PRO A 34 5.12 5.40 6.43
N GLY A 35 5.58 4.17 6.25
CA GLY A 35 5.81 3.23 7.34
C GLY A 35 5.23 1.84 7.11
N PRO A 36 5.13 1.01 8.17
CA PRO A 36 4.58 -0.33 8.08
C PRO A 36 3.07 -0.26 7.83
N HIS A 37 2.62 -0.96 6.80
CA HIS A 37 1.22 -1.07 6.43
C HIS A 37 0.80 -2.54 6.34
N ARG A 38 -0.40 -2.87 6.78
CA ARG A 38 -0.97 -4.20 6.61
C ARG A 38 -1.69 -4.27 5.26
N VAL A 39 -1.41 -5.33 4.50
CA VAL A 39 -2.23 -5.67 3.32
C VAL A 39 -3.55 -6.24 3.83
N SER A 40 -4.64 -5.56 3.52
CA SER A 40 -5.99 -5.93 3.96
C SER A 40 -6.74 -6.67 2.87
N GLU A 41 -6.59 -6.24 1.62
CA GLU A 41 -7.29 -6.86 0.48
C GLU A 41 -6.48 -6.73 -0.81
N LEU A 42 -6.68 -7.69 -1.73
CA LEU A 42 -6.20 -7.59 -3.10
C LEU A 42 -7.35 -7.12 -4.00
N VAL A 43 -7.26 -5.89 -4.51
CA VAL A 43 -8.28 -5.31 -5.38
C VAL A 43 -7.75 -5.28 -6.82
N GLY A 44 -8.08 -6.33 -7.58
CA GLY A 44 -7.56 -6.52 -8.94
C GLY A 44 -6.05 -6.72 -8.94
N SER A 45 -5.30 -5.77 -9.51
CA SER A 45 -3.83 -5.74 -9.54
C SER A 45 -3.20 -4.85 -8.46
N ARG A 46 -3.98 -4.40 -7.47
CA ARG A 46 -3.53 -3.47 -6.42
C ARG A 46 -3.73 -4.07 -5.03
N LEU A 47 -2.86 -3.70 -4.10
CA LEU A 47 -2.96 -4.07 -2.70
C LEU A 47 -3.63 -2.94 -1.93
N LEU A 48 -4.82 -3.19 -1.39
CA LEU A 48 -5.43 -2.28 -0.44
C LEU A 48 -4.73 -2.47 0.91
N VAL A 49 -4.17 -1.39 1.42
CA VAL A 49 -3.38 -1.38 2.64
C VAL A 49 -4.01 -0.48 3.70
N ASP A 50 -3.86 -0.91 4.95
CA ASP A 50 -4.21 -0.15 6.13
C ASP A 50 -2.93 0.21 6.90
N PRO A 51 -2.80 1.45 7.40
CA PRO A 51 -1.70 1.81 8.30
C PRO A 51 -1.77 0.96 9.58
N LEU A 52 -0.60 0.59 10.10
CA LEU A 52 -0.46 -0.09 11.39
C LEU A 52 -0.37 0.92 12.54
#